data_AF-A0A0P4REY1-F1
#
_entry.id   AF-A0A0P4REY1-F1
#
_cell.length_a   1.000
_cell.length_b   1.000
_cell.length_c   1.000
_cell.angle_alpha   90.00
_cell.angle_beta   90.00
_cell.angle_gamma   90.00
#
_symmetry.space_group_name_H-M   'P 1'
#
loop_
_entity.id
_entity.type
_entity.pdbx_description
1 polymer ?
#
loop_
_entity_poly.entity_id
_entity_poly.type
_entity_poly.pdbx_seq_one_letter_code
_entity_poly.pdbx_strand_id
1 'polypeptide(L)' 'MESVSNGIQATSIEGAVWRKSRRSNPSGNCVELAVLSDGGVAVRNSRFASGPALIYTREEMVAFVQGAKDGDFDDLIA' A
#
# COMPACT_ATOMS: atom_id res chain seq x y z
N MET A 1 -13.04 -10.00 -15.12
CA MET A 1 -12.48 -9.10 -14.09
C MET A 1 -12.07 -10.00 -12.96
N GLU A 2 -10.77 -10.24 -12.79
CA GLU A 2 -10.32 -11.02 -11.63
C GLU A 2 -10.69 -10.26 -10.36
N SER A 3 -11.27 -10.96 -9.40
CA SER A 3 -11.60 -10.39 -8.10
C SER A 3 -10.29 -10.07 -7.37
N VAL A 4 -10.05 -8.80 -7.07
CA VAL A 4 -8.91 -8.38 -6.25
C VAL A 4 -9.16 -8.84 -4.81
N SER A 5 -8.30 -9.71 -4.29
CA SER A 5 -8.37 -10.24 -2.93
C SER A 5 -7.08 -9.98 -2.17
N ASN A 6 -7.14 -10.01 -0.85
CA ASN A 6 -5.97 -9.79 -0.01
C ASN A 6 -4.90 -10.86 -0.26
N GLY A 7 -3.66 -10.44 -0.53
CA GLY A 7 -2.54 -11.34 -0.88
C GLY A 7 -2.41 -11.65 -2.37
N ILE A 8 -3.23 -11.05 -3.24
CA ILE A 8 -3.10 -11.17 -4.71
C ILE A 8 -1.70 -10.73 -5.18
N GLN A 9 -1.22 -11.28 -6.30
CA GLN A 9 0.01 -10.81 -6.91
C GLN A 9 -0.13 -9.36 -7.38
N ALA A 10 0.76 -8.47 -6.95
CA ALA A 10 0.65 -7.04 -7.23
C ALA A 10 0.65 -6.70 -8.73
N THR A 11 1.30 -7.54 -9.56
CA THR A 11 1.34 -7.39 -11.02
C THR A 11 0.07 -7.83 -11.74
N SER A 12 -0.82 -8.58 -11.09
CA SER A 12 -2.12 -8.95 -11.68
C SER A 12 -3.24 -7.94 -11.37
N ILE A 13 -2.96 -6.90 -10.57
CA ILE A 13 -3.90 -5.80 -10.33
C ILE A 13 -3.87 -4.85 -11.54
N GLU A 14 -4.71 -5.13 -12.53
CA GLU A 14 -4.81 -4.34 -13.75
C GLU A 14 -5.17 -2.87 -13.46
N GLY A 15 -4.48 -1.94 -14.12
CA GLY A 15 -4.72 -0.50 -13.98
C GLY A 15 -4.22 0.12 -12.67
N ALA A 16 -3.57 -0.64 -11.78
CA ALA A 16 -3.02 -0.12 -10.54
C ALA A 16 -1.90 0.91 -10.79
N VAL A 17 -2.14 2.15 -10.34
CA VAL A 17 -1.13 3.21 -10.36
C VAL A 17 -0.44 3.26 -9.00
N TRP A 18 0.73 2.62 -8.92
CA TRP A 18 1.52 2.53 -7.70
C TRP A 18 2.25 3.83 -7.38
N ARG A 19 2.10 4.29 -6.13
CA ARG A 19 2.72 5.51 -5.64
C ARG A 19 3.40 5.27 -4.29
N LYS A 20 4.66 5.67 -4.18
CA LYS A 20 5.40 5.74 -2.91
C LYS A 20 5.33 7.13 -2.26
N SER A 21 5.73 7.22 -0.99
CA SER A 21 5.93 8.50 -0.32
C SER A 21 7.05 9.30 -0.97
N ARG A 22 6.91 10.64 -1.00
CA ARG A 22 8.00 11.55 -1.41
C ARG A 22 9.19 11.51 -0.46
N ARG A 23 8.99 11.04 0.78
CA ARG A 23 10.06 10.82 1.77
C ARG A 23 10.89 9.57 1.48
N SER A 24 10.46 8.71 0.56
CA SER A 24 11.17 7.48 0.23
C SER A 24 12.31 7.72 -0.76
N ASN A 25 13.47 7.11 -0.50
CA ASN A 25 14.65 7.24 -1.35
C ASN A 25 14.48 6.52 -2.73
N PRO A 26 15.35 6.79 -3.72
CA PRO A 26 15.29 6.12 -5.03
C PRO A 26 15.75 4.65 -5.00
N SER A 27 16.47 4.21 -3.97
CA SER A 27 17.15 2.91 -3.92
C SER A 27 16.30 1.75 -3.41
N GLY A 28 15.01 1.95 -3.15
CA GLY A 28 14.06 0.90 -2.77
C GLY A 28 13.61 0.99 -1.30
N ASN A 29 13.15 -0.12 -0.72
CA ASN A 29 12.54 -0.19 0.62
C ASN A 29 11.28 0.70 0.79
N CYS A 30 10.62 1.05 -0.30
CA CYS A 30 9.45 1.91 -0.26
C CYS A 30 8.19 1.06 -0.08
N VAL A 31 7.28 1.52 0.77
CA VAL A 31 5.88 1.09 0.70
C VAL A 31 5.23 1.82 -0.46
N GLU A 32 4.59 1.07 -1.35
CA GLU A 32 3.83 1.59 -2.48
C GLU A 32 2.35 1.32 -2.29
N LEU A 33 1.52 2.28 -2.68
CA LEU A 33 0.07 2.21 -2.53
C LEU A 33 -0.60 2.49 -3.88
N ALA A 34 -1.71 1.82 -4.16
CA ALA A 34 -2.56 2.07 -5.33
C ALA A 34 -4.04 2.10 -4.92
N VAL A 35 -4.81 3.02 -5.48
CA VAL A 35 -6.27 3.04 -5.31
C VAL A 35 -6.89 2.05 -6.28
N LEU A 36 -7.80 1.22 -5.78
CA LEU A 36 -8.53 0.22 -6.56
C LEU A 36 -9.85 0.79 -7.09
N SER A 37 -10.40 0.12 -8.10
CA SER A 37 -11.67 0.52 -8.74
C SER A 37 -12.88 0.43 -7.81
N ASP A 38 -12.84 -0.45 -6.81
CA ASP A 38 -13.85 -0.59 -5.76
C ASP A 38 -13.66 0.43 -4.61
N GLY A 39 -12.65 1.30 -4.71
CA GLY A 39 -12.36 2.33 -3.73
C GLY A 39 -11.43 1.88 -2.58
N GLY A 40 -11.04 0.60 -2.54
CA GLY A 40 -10.02 0.07 -1.64
C GLY A 40 -8.60 0.54 -1.99
N VAL A 41 -7.64 0.11 -1.19
CA VAL A 41 -6.22 0.47 -1.36
C VAL A 41 -5.36 -0.78 -1.30
N ALA A 42 -4.58 -0.99 -2.36
CA ALA A 42 -3.55 -2.02 -2.39
C ALA A 42 -2.24 -1.45 -1.84
N VAL A 43 -1.53 -2.24 -1.04
CA VAL A 43 -0.23 -1.92 -0.45
C VAL A 43 0.78 -3.00 -0.83
N ARG A 44 1.94 -2.62 -1.35
CA ARG A 44 3.03 -3.56 -1.68
C ARG A 44 4.40 -3.04 -1.26
N ASN A 45 5.38 -3.94 -1.24
CA ASN A 45 6.79 -3.61 -1.05
C ASN A 45 7.47 -3.37 -2.41
N SER A 46 8.09 -2.20 -2.60
CA SER A 46 8.74 -1.85 -3.86
C SER A 46 9.91 -2.77 -4.24
N ARG A 47 10.53 -3.46 -3.28
CA ARG A 47 11.61 -4.45 -3.54
C ARG A 47 11.08 -5.76 -4.12
N PHE A 48 9.80 -6.00 -3.95
CA PHE A 48 9.10 -7.20 -4.42
C PHE A 48 7.86 -6.75 -5.20
N ALA A 49 8.06 -5.97 -6.27
CA ALA A 49 6.97 -5.37 -7.04
C ALA A 49 6.01 -6.39 -7.68
N SER A 50 6.48 -7.63 -7.90
CA SER A 50 5.69 -8.79 -8.34
C SER A 50 5.27 -9.71 -7.18
N GLY A 51 5.55 -9.33 -5.94
CA GLY A 51 5.13 -10.05 -4.74
C GLY A 51 3.65 -9.81 -4.41
N PRO A 52 3.18 -10.28 -3.25
CA PRO A 52 1.80 -10.08 -2.82
C PRO A 52 1.53 -8.60 -2.51
N ALA A 53 0.32 -8.15 -2.84
CA ALA A 53 -0.26 -6.90 -2.38
C ALA A 53 -1.28 -7.18 -1.27
N LEU A 54 -1.24 -6.38 -0.21
CA LEU A 54 -2.27 -6.38 0.81
C LEU A 54 -3.39 -5.42 0.41
N ILE A 55 -4.63 -5.86 0.57
CA ILE A 55 -5.81 -5.08 0.15
C ILE A 55 -6.55 -4.62 1.41
N TYR A 56 -6.66 -3.31 1.56
CA TYR A 56 -7.36 -2.66 2.67
C TYR A 56 -8.58 -1.89 2.18
N THR A 57 -9.58 -1.81 3.03
CA THR A 57 -10.71 -0.90 2.84
C THR A 57 -10.25 0.55 2.92
N ARG A 58 -11.10 1.46 2.43
CA ARG A 58 -10.84 2.90 2.53
C ARG A 58 -10.78 3.34 3.99
N GLU A 59 -11.67 2.81 4.81
CA GLU A 59 -11.84 3.14 6.23
C GLU A 59 -10.60 2.73 7.04
N GLU A 60 -10.07 1.52 6.82
CA GLU A 60 -8.82 1.06 7.43
C GLU A 60 -7.65 1.98 7.06
N MET A 61 -7.54 2.37 5.78
CA MET A 61 -6.48 3.28 5.36
C MET A 61 -6.63 4.70 5.90
N VAL A 62 -7.86 5.20 6.05
CA VAL A 62 -8.11 6.49 6.70
C VAL A 62 -7.64 6.43 8.16
N ALA A 63 -8.04 5.39 8.90
CA ALA A 63 -7.62 5.21 10.28
C ALA A 63 -6.09 5.11 10.40
N PHE A 64 -5.46 4.27 9.57
CA PHE A 64 -4.00 4.11 9.55
C PHE A 64 -3.27 5.44 9.28
N VAL A 65 -3.72 6.23 8.30
CA VAL A 65 -3.09 7.51 7.96
C VAL A 65 -3.26 8.54 9.06
N GLN A 66 -4.39 8.55 9.78
CA GLN A 66 -4.56 9.46 10.91
C GLN A 66 -3.66 9.04 12.09
N GLY A 67 -3.67 7.77 12.49
CA GLY A 67 -2.78 7.30 13.56
C GLY A 67 -1.30 7.52 13.25
N ALA A 68 -0.88 7.30 12.01
CA ALA A 68 0.49 7.59 11.58
C ALA A 68 0.85 9.10 11.59
N LYS A 69 -0.14 10.00 11.52
CA LYS A 69 0.09 11.45 11.70
C LYS A 69 0.11 11.85 13.16
N ASP A 70 -0.67 11.16 13.99
CA ASP A 70 -0.76 11.40 15.43
C ASP A 70 0.46 10.83 16.18
N GLY A 71 1.28 10.01 15.50
CA GLY A 71 2.52 9.44 16.02
C GLY A 71 2.33 8.08 16.68
N ASP A 72 1.20 7.40 16.45
CA ASP A 72 0.83 6.12 17.08
C ASP A 72 1.84 4.99 16.85
N PHE A 73 2.75 5.15 15.88
CA PHE A 73 3.73 4.14 15.47
C PHE A 73 5.18 4.62 15.56
N ASP A 74 5.44 5.79 16.15
CA ASP A 74 6.79 6.35 16.25
C ASP A 74 7.70 5.48 17.14
N ASP A 75 7.13 4.74 18.08
CA ASP A 75 7.84 3.78 18.94
C ASP A 75 8.44 2.60 18.15
N LEU A 76 7.90 2.27 16.98
CA LEU A 76 8.43 1.20 16.12
C LEU A 76 9.77 1.55 15.44
N ILE A 77 10.17 2.83 15.48
CA ILE A 77 11.38 3.34 14.82
C ILE A 77 12.31 4.11 15.78
N ALA A 78 12.05 4.03 17.08
CA ALA A 78 12.85 4.68 18.13
C ALA A 78 14.21 4.02 18.34
#